data_AF-A0A841GSW9-F1
#
_entry.id   AF-A0A841GSW9-F1
#
_cell.length_a   1.000
_cell.length_b   1.000
_cell.length_c   1.000
_cell.angle_alpha   90.00
_cell.angle_beta   90.00
_cell.angle_gamma   90.00
#
_symmetry.space_group_name_H-M   'P 1'
#
loop_
_entity.id
_entity.type
_entity.pdbx_description
1 polymer ?
#
loop_
_entity_poly.entity_id
_entity_poly.type
_entity_poly.pdbx_seq_one_letter_code
_entity_poly.pdbx_strand_id
1 'polypeptide(L)'
;MSCYDGKYPCPVPEYALKGPQVEPEASFWNHCPQLRMVSIKELLDITDNPGEPGYFYPYPDPCTPEGAELIAKEFKELQDLASRRDDPCSLVNPGECPVLTESPCKPLEKLPFYFGCRAPISRLLNLTPPALGAVQVNRLPGQQVIRTGRGLARLFENETPGLTYRHTLDYLITTRNWSPPRQALVWAALDVAIASALQAAWYYKWLSPRPLTSRRPRPSEYAADHGVKFNVLYDRPDELNPMYITCPDARPCSPNPGFSPGTPRHPAYPSGHSTYAGAASTILAYFFGNDPTPAALTLGMASTTIGEELRNMADNIGTARMWGGVHWRSDHEAGLRLGQVVACLVLRQLSSICGGNFNLCPPMPAMVSQCKCRDTDVCKDDAPPPCKDLMIGAEKCQAGCAPCGESNVDVQDPCKPPPPADLASPETLDARSVQQGAV
;
A
#
# COMPACT_ATOMS: atom_id res chain seq x y z
N MET A 1 25.43 -31.85 -4.49
CA MET A 1 26.30 -31.39 -5.60
C MET A 1 27.31 -30.35 -5.08
N SER A 2 28.52 -30.23 -5.63
CA SER A 2 29.68 -29.60 -4.96
C SER A 2 29.87 -28.09 -5.22
N CYS A 3 30.30 -27.33 -4.18
CA CYS A 3 30.84 -25.96 -4.31
C CYS A 3 32.26 -25.91 -4.89
N TYR A 4 32.98 -27.02 -5.02
CA TYR A 4 34.17 -27.14 -5.86
C TYR A 4 34.48 -28.63 -6.01
N ASP A 5 34.33 -29.17 -7.21
CA ASP A 5 34.38 -30.61 -7.49
C ASP A 5 35.82 -31.18 -7.55
N GLY A 6 36.69 -30.77 -6.61
CA GLY A 6 38.03 -31.33 -6.41
C GLY A 6 39.01 -31.24 -7.58
N LYS A 7 38.67 -30.57 -8.68
CA LYS A 7 39.51 -30.49 -9.90
C LYS A 7 40.62 -29.44 -9.87
N TYR A 8 40.72 -28.64 -8.80
CA TYR A 8 41.82 -27.71 -8.60
C TYR A 8 42.66 -28.14 -7.39
N PRO A 9 44.00 -28.20 -7.52
CA PRO A 9 44.89 -28.86 -6.56
C PRO A 9 45.09 -28.13 -5.22
N CYS A 10 44.40 -27.01 -4.99
CA CYS A 10 44.49 -26.25 -3.74
C CYS A 10 43.16 -26.33 -2.98
N PRO A 11 43.15 -26.71 -1.67
CA PRO A 11 41.95 -26.59 -0.85
C PRO A 11 41.55 -25.11 -0.81
N VAL A 12 40.40 -24.79 -1.39
CA VAL A 12 39.85 -23.43 -1.32
C VAL A 12 39.38 -23.24 0.13
N PRO A 13 39.91 -22.27 0.88
CA PRO A 13 39.44 -22.01 2.23
C PRO A 13 37.96 -21.61 2.19
N GLU A 14 37.12 -22.28 2.98
CA GLU A 14 35.71 -21.90 3.13
C GLU A 14 35.57 -20.60 3.94
N TYR A 15 34.47 -19.88 3.71
CA TYR A 15 34.09 -18.74 4.54
C TYR A 15 33.97 -19.19 5.99
N ALA A 16 34.75 -18.57 6.88
CA ALA A 16 34.90 -19.01 8.28
C ALA A 16 34.81 -17.84 9.27
N LEU A 17 34.36 -16.66 8.80
CA LEU A 17 34.17 -15.51 9.68
C LEU A 17 33.05 -15.81 10.66
N LYS A 18 33.40 -15.88 11.94
CA LYS A 18 32.46 -16.04 13.04
C LYS A 18 31.73 -14.74 13.33
N GLY A 19 30.48 -14.86 13.74
CA GLY A 19 29.62 -13.74 14.11
C GLY A 19 28.19 -13.96 13.63
N PRO A 20 27.28 -13.00 13.88
CA PRO A 20 25.88 -13.12 13.48
C PRO A 20 25.75 -13.38 11.98
N GLN A 21 25.22 -14.55 11.61
CA GLN A 21 24.96 -14.89 10.22
C GLN A 21 23.61 -14.30 9.81
N VAL A 22 23.57 -13.60 8.68
CA VAL A 22 22.37 -12.89 8.21
C VAL A 22 21.74 -13.66 7.06
N GLU A 23 20.73 -14.47 7.37
CA GLU A 23 19.88 -15.23 6.42
C GLU A 23 20.64 -15.99 5.31
N PRO A 24 21.57 -16.91 5.64
CA PRO A 24 22.33 -17.67 4.65
C PRO A 24 21.44 -18.48 3.69
N GLU A 25 20.22 -18.82 4.09
CA GLU A 25 19.19 -19.45 3.26
C GLU A 25 18.78 -18.62 2.03
N ALA A 26 19.00 -17.30 2.05
CA ALA A 26 18.76 -16.43 0.91
C ALA A 26 19.55 -16.85 -0.35
N SER A 27 20.66 -17.58 -0.15
CA SER A 27 21.45 -18.16 -1.24
C SER A 27 20.67 -19.11 -2.14
N PHE A 28 19.60 -19.74 -1.63
CA PHE A 28 18.84 -20.75 -2.38
C PHE A 28 17.35 -20.43 -2.58
N TRP A 29 16.85 -19.27 -2.15
CA TRP A 29 15.44 -18.86 -2.37
C TRP A 29 15.05 -18.86 -3.86
N ASN A 30 15.97 -18.46 -4.74
CA ASN A 30 15.73 -18.40 -6.19
C ASN A 30 15.91 -19.73 -6.93
N HIS A 31 16.19 -20.84 -6.23
CA HIS A 31 16.06 -22.17 -6.85
C HIS A 31 14.60 -22.51 -7.18
N CYS A 32 13.66 -21.76 -6.61
CA CYS A 32 12.23 -21.87 -6.84
C CYS A 32 11.58 -20.48 -6.88
N PRO A 33 11.74 -19.68 -7.96
CA PRO A 33 11.23 -18.30 -7.98
C PRO A 33 9.70 -18.30 -8.05
N GLN A 34 9.05 -17.78 -7.00
CA GLN A 34 7.58 -17.74 -6.89
C GLN A 34 6.99 -16.35 -7.14
N LEU A 35 7.72 -15.29 -6.76
CA LEU A 35 7.22 -13.92 -6.86
C LEU A 35 7.17 -13.46 -8.32
N ARG A 36 5.96 -13.18 -8.82
CA ARG A 36 5.69 -12.76 -10.20
C ARG A 36 4.43 -11.91 -10.30
N MET A 37 4.27 -11.24 -11.44
CA MET A 37 3.01 -10.57 -11.77
C MET A 37 1.83 -11.56 -11.68
N VAL A 38 0.74 -11.14 -11.03
CA VAL A 38 -0.49 -11.93 -10.94
C VAL A 38 -1.13 -11.96 -12.33
N SER A 39 -1.38 -13.16 -12.86
CA SER A 39 -2.00 -13.29 -14.17
C SER A 39 -3.48 -12.94 -14.13
N ILE A 40 -4.04 -12.42 -15.22
CA ILE A 40 -5.49 -12.16 -15.29
C ILE A 40 -6.28 -13.45 -15.08
N LYS A 41 -5.83 -14.60 -15.60
CA LYS A 41 -6.49 -15.89 -15.38
C LYS A 41 -6.62 -16.22 -13.88
N GLU A 42 -5.50 -16.18 -13.17
CA GLU A 42 -5.43 -16.43 -11.72
C GLU A 42 -6.30 -15.45 -10.92
N LEU A 43 -6.35 -14.19 -11.35
CA LEU A 43 -7.22 -13.19 -10.75
C LEU A 43 -8.70 -13.53 -10.95
N LEU A 44 -9.11 -13.86 -12.18
CA LEU A 44 -10.51 -14.12 -12.55
C LEU A 44 -11.10 -15.35 -11.85
N ASP A 45 -10.28 -16.37 -11.56
CA ASP A 45 -10.72 -17.53 -10.78
C ASP A 45 -11.30 -17.13 -9.41
N ILE A 46 -10.86 -15.97 -8.87
CA ILE A 46 -11.34 -15.39 -7.61
C ILE A 46 -12.36 -14.28 -7.87
N THR A 47 -12.04 -13.33 -8.75
CA THR A 47 -12.81 -12.08 -8.87
C THR A 47 -14.09 -12.22 -9.67
N ASP A 48 -14.20 -13.26 -10.51
CA ASP A 48 -15.39 -13.52 -11.32
C ASP A 48 -16.29 -14.63 -10.74
N ASN A 49 -15.94 -15.21 -9.59
CA ASN A 49 -16.74 -16.20 -8.86
C ASN A 49 -17.50 -15.56 -7.68
N PRO A 50 -18.84 -15.44 -7.72
CA PRO A 50 -19.62 -14.83 -6.63
C PRO A 50 -19.49 -15.50 -5.25
N GLY A 51 -19.06 -16.76 -5.21
CA GLY A 51 -18.82 -17.49 -3.96
C GLY A 51 -17.45 -17.19 -3.33
N GLU A 52 -16.55 -16.54 -4.05
CA GLU A 52 -15.19 -16.30 -3.58
C GLU A 52 -15.08 -14.99 -2.79
N PRO A 53 -14.27 -14.95 -1.71
CA PRO A 53 -14.02 -13.74 -0.93
C PRO A 53 -13.57 -12.53 -1.73
N GLY A 54 -12.86 -12.76 -2.83
CA GLY A 54 -12.32 -11.71 -3.68
C GLY A 54 -13.23 -11.29 -4.82
N TYR A 55 -14.52 -11.69 -4.82
CA TYR A 55 -15.46 -11.30 -5.87
C TYR A 55 -15.42 -9.79 -6.13
N PHE A 56 -15.19 -9.43 -7.39
CA PHE A 56 -15.21 -8.05 -7.82
C PHE A 56 -16.68 -7.67 -8.07
N TYR A 57 -17.23 -6.75 -7.29
CA TYR A 57 -18.62 -6.37 -7.45
C TYR A 57 -18.85 -5.55 -8.74
N PRO A 58 -20.05 -5.57 -9.34
CA PRO A 58 -20.41 -4.61 -10.37
C PRO A 58 -20.64 -3.22 -9.75
N TYR A 59 -20.48 -2.16 -10.56
CA TYR A 59 -20.97 -0.83 -10.19
C TYR A 59 -22.52 -0.78 -10.24
N PRO A 60 -23.17 0.18 -9.55
CA PRO A 60 -24.63 0.26 -9.51
C PRO A 60 -25.28 0.26 -10.90
N ASP A 61 -26.37 -0.50 -11.05
CA ASP A 61 -27.08 -0.62 -12.32
C ASP A 61 -27.94 0.63 -12.60
N PRO A 62 -27.62 1.44 -13.63
CA PRO A 62 -28.44 2.61 -13.95
C PRO A 62 -29.84 2.26 -14.47
N CYS A 63 -30.08 1.00 -14.87
CA CYS A 63 -31.37 0.55 -15.40
C CYS A 63 -32.35 0.09 -14.31
N THR A 64 -31.91 -0.03 -13.04
CA THR A 64 -32.79 -0.36 -11.91
C THR A 64 -33.07 0.88 -11.06
N PRO A 65 -34.27 0.99 -10.43
CA PRO A 65 -34.58 2.10 -9.52
C PRO A 65 -33.56 2.23 -8.38
N GLU A 66 -33.15 1.11 -7.79
CA GLU A 66 -32.21 1.07 -6.68
C GLU A 66 -30.81 1.53 -7.11
N GLY A 67 -30.33 1.06 -8.27
CA GLY A 67 -29.03 1.44 -8.79
C GLY A 67 -28.98 2.88 -9.27
N ALA A 68 -30.04 3.38 -9.90
CA ALA A 68 -30.17 4.80 -10.26
C ALA A 68 -30.17 5.71 -9.01
N GLU A 69 -30.85 5.32 -7.93
CA GLU A 69 -30.83 6.05 -6.66
C GLU A 69 -29.42 6.08 -6.05
N LEU A 70 -28.69 4.96 -6.10
CA LEU A 70 -27.30 4.89 -5.63
C LEU A 70 -26.38 5.81 -6.45
N ILE A 71 -26.48 5.80 -7.79
CA ILE A 71 -25.69 6.69 -8.66
C ILE A 71 -25.98 8.15 -8.34
N ALA A 72 -27.26 8.51 -8.12
CA ALA A 72 -27.64 9.87 -7.73
C ALA A 72 -27.04 10.28 -6.37
N LYS A 73 -26.97 9.36 -5.40
CA LYS A 73 -26.30 9.58 -4.11
C LYS A 73 -24.79 9.76 -4.28
N GLU A 74 -24.14 8.94 -5.10
CA GLU A 74 -22.71 9.09 -5.43
C GLU A 74 -22.44 10.44 -6.08
N PHE A 75 -23.28 10.87 -7.03
CA PHE A 75 -23.11 12.15 -7.69
C PHE A 75 -23.32 13.33 -6.74
N LYS A 76 -24.30 13.25 -5.84
CA LYS A 76 -24.53 14.28 -4.80
C LYS A 76 -23.34 14.41 -3.86
N GLU A 77 -22.71 13.30 -3.47
CA GLU A 77 -21.46 13.31 -2.71
C GLU A 77 -20.35 14.05 -3.47
N LEU A 78 -20.18 13.79 -4.77
CA LEU A 78 -19.18 14.49 -5.58
C LEU A 78 -19.45 15.99 -5.69
N GLN A 79 -20.72 16.41 -5.76
CA GLN A 79 -21.09 17.83 -5.73
C GLN A 79 -20.76 18.48 -4.37
N ASP A 80 -21.03 17.78 -3.27
CA ASP A 80 -20.67 18.25 -1.93
C ASP A 80 -19.15 18.41 -1.79
N LEU A 81 -18.38 17.39 -2.16
CA LEU A 81 -16.92 17.44 -2.18
C LEU A 81 -16.42 18.59 -3.07
N ALA A 82 -16.95 18.74 -4.28
CA ALA A 82 -16.56 19.82 -5.18
C ALA A 82 -16.79 21.22 -4.56
N SER A 83 -17.86 21.40 -3.78
CA SER A 83 -18.18 22.67 -3.13
C SER A 83 -17.28 22.99 -1.93
N ARG A 84 -16.64 21.97 -1.32
CA ARG A 84 -15.85 22.09 -0.09
C ARG A 84 -14.35 21.85 -0.26
N ARG A 85 -13.85 21.74 -1.50
CA ARG A 85 -12.43 21.41 -1.79
C ARG A 85 -11.43 22.30 -1.08
N ASP A 86 -11.79 23.57 -0.88
CA ASP A 86 -10.94 24.61 -0.31
C ASP A 86 -11.15 24.82 1.19
N ASP A 87 -12.14 24.13 1.79
CA ASP A 87 -12.43 24.22 3.22
C ASP A 87 -11.59 23.19 4.00
N PRO A 88 -10.62 23.62 4.83
CA PRO A 88 -9.81 22.70 5.62
C PRO A 88 -10.63 21.87 6.61
N CYS A 89 -11.75 22.41 7.10
CA CYS A 89 -12.63 21.72 8.04
C CYS A 89 -13.39 20.55 7.39
N SER A 90 -13.43 20.52 6.06
CA SER A 90 -14.14 19.49 5.30
C SER A 90 -13.25 18.34 4.84
N LEU A 91 -11.92 18.46 4.98
CA LEU A 91 -10.93 17.50 4.48
C LEU A 91 -11.18 16.08 5.00
N VAL A 92 -11.46 15.94 6.29
CA VAL A 92 -11.71 14.67 6.97
C VAL A 92 -13.11 14.66 7.57
N ASN A 93 -13.70 13.47 7.69
CA ASN A 93 -14.95 13.27 8.42
C ASN A 93 -14.86 11.92 9.15
N PRO A 94 -14.18 11.88 10.31
CA PRO A 94 -13.85 10.62 10.98
C PRO A 94 -15.04 9.97 11.69
N GLY A 95 -16.19 10.65 11.80
CA GLY A 95 -17.29 10.22 12.66
C GLY A 95 -17.97 8.90 12.26
N GLU A 96 -17.82 8.43 11.02
CA GLU A 96 -18.59 7.30 10.48
C GLU A 96 -17.84 6.61 9.32
N CYS A 97 -16.54 6.34 9.49
CA CYS A 97 -15.74 5.65 8.47
C CYS A 97 -15.42 4.21 8.87
N PRO A 98 -16.30 3.23 8.57
CA PRO A 98 -15.97 1.84 8.77
C PRO A 98 -14.79 1.44 7.89
N VAL A 99 -13.98 0.53 8.41
CA VAL A 99 -12.94 -0.12 7.61
C VAL A 99 -13.65 -1.02 6.59
N LEU A 100 -13.38 -0.81 5.30
CA LEU A 100 -13.96 -1.61 4.20
C LEU A 100 -13.87 -3.11 4.47
N THR A 101 -12.74 -3.55 5.03
CA THR A 101 -12.60 -4.86 5.68
C THR A 101 -11.42 -4.85 6.65
N GLU A 102 -11.61 -5.38 7.86
CA GLU A 102 -10.52 -5.55 8.84
C GLU A 102 -9.47 -6.56 8.39
N SER A 103 -9.86 -7.51 7.51
CA SER A 103 -8.95 -8.49 6.90
C SER A 103 -9.03 -8.40 5.38
N PRO A 104 -7.97 -7.92 4.69
CA PRO A 104 -7.98 -7.70 3.25
C PRO A 104 -8.21 -8.98 2.42
N CYS A 105 -8.22 -10.17 3.03
CA CYS A 105 -8.51 -11.43 2.35
C CYS A 105 -9.88 -12.05 2.73
N LYS A 106 -10.73 -11.38 3.53
CA LYS A 106 -12.07 -11.86 3.90
C LYS A 106 -13.17 -11.42 2.92
N PRO A 107 -14.25 -12.21 2.73
CA PRO A 107 -15.35 -11.88 1.84
C PRO A 107 -16.05 -10.58 2.25
N LEU A 108 -16.52 -9.84 1.25
CA LEU A 108 -17.57 -8.85 1.42
C LEU A 108 -18.88 -9.47 0.93
N GLU A 109 -20.00 -9.19 1.59
CA GLU A 109 -21.34 -9.57 1.10
C GLU A 109 -21.85 -8.65 -0.02
N LYS A 110 -21.46 -7.37 0.02
CA LYS A 110 -21.75 -6.35 -1.00
C LYS A 110 -20.81 -5.15 -0.83
N LEU A 111 -20.74 -4.28 -1.83
CA LEU A 111 -20.13 -2.97 -1.66
C LEU A 111 -20.94 -2.14 -0.65
N PRO A 112 -20.29 -1.49 0.32
CA PRO A 112 -21.00 -0.81 1.39
C PRO A 112 -21.49 0.60 1.06
N PHE A 113 -20.86 1.32 0.12
CA PHE A 113 -21.20 2.70 -0.25
C PHE A 113 -21.17 3.65 0.96
N TYR A 114 -20.01 3.78 1.62
CA TYR A 114 -19.80 4.67 2.76
C TYR A 114 -19.79 6.15 2.34
N PHE A 115 -20.97 6.66 1.99
CA PHE A 115 -21.18 8.06 1.60
C PHE A 115 -20.77 9.01 2.73
N GLY A 116 -20.09 10.10 2.37
CA GLY A 116 -19.65 11.12 3.32
C GLY A 116 -18.45 10.71 4.18
N CYS A 117 -18.03 9.44 4.14
CA CYS A 117 -16.84 8.98 4.84
C CYS A 117 -15.56 9.52 4.18
N ARG A 118 -14.72 10.13 5.00
CA ARG A 118 -13.35 10.55 4.67
C ARG A 118 -12.46 10.21 5.84
N ALA A 119 -11.59 9.21 5.70
CA ALA A 119 -10.69 8.78 6.76
C ALA A 119 -9.76 9.94 7.20
N PRO A 120 -9.20 9.88 8.41
CA PRO A 120 -8.12 10.78 8.82
C PRO A 120 -7.00 10.84 7.78
N ILE A 121 -6.33 11.99 7.65
CA ILE A 121 -5.16 12.09 6.79
C ILE A 121 -4.03 11.28 7.41
N SER A 122 -3.51 10.32 6.64
CA SER A 122 -2.41 9.48 7.05
C SER A 122 -1.17 10.30 7.35
N ARG A 123 -0.58 10.02 8.50
CA ARG A 123 0.68 10.62 8.95
C ARG A 123 1.85 10.22 8.06
N LEU A 124 1.74 9.10 7.34
CA LEU A 124 2.75 8.63 6.38
C LEU A 124 2.87 9.55 5.17
N LEU A 125 1.84 10.34 4.86
CA LEU A 125 1.89 11.37 3.80
C LEU A 125 2.85 12.53 4.11
N ASN A 126 3.39 12.59 5.34
CA ASN A 126 4.44 13.53 5.69
C ASN A 126 5.86 13.02 5.34
N LEU A 127 6.02 11.77 4.88
CA LEU A 127 7.28 11.22 4.40
C LEU A 127 7.62 11.78 2.99
N THR A 128 8.92 11.98 2.73
CA THR A 128 9.46 12.71 1.57
C THR A 128 10.27 11.82 0.64
N PRO A 129 10.57 12.26 -0.60
CA PRO A 129 10.11 13.49 -1.28
C PRO A 129 8.67 13.41 -1.83
N PRO A 130 8.01 14.55 -2.11
CA PRO A 130 6.77 14.52 -2.90
C PRO A 130 7.07 14.27 -4.39
N ALA A 131 6.05 13.92 -5.19
CA ALA A 131 6.19 13.76 -6.63
C ALA A 131 6.74 15.03 -7.32
N LEU A 132 7.48 14.86 -8.43
CA LEU A 132 7.99 15.98 -9.23
C LEU A 132 6.83 16.92 -9.64
N GLY A 133 6.89 18.19 -9.22
CA GLY A 133 5.85 19.20 -9.48
C GLY A 133 4.89 19.49 -8.31
N ALA A 134 4.89 18.66 -7.26
CA ALA A 134 4.26 19.02 -5.99
C ALA A 134 5.22 19.91 -5.20
N VAL A 135 5.14 21.23 -5.40
CA VAL A 135 6.03 22.17 -4.72
C VAL A 135 5.52 22.40 -3.30
N GLN A 136 6.10 21.70 -2.32
CA GLN A 136 5.87 22.01 -0.90
C GLN A 136 6.59 23.33 -0.55
N VAL A 137 6.04 24.47 -0.96
CA VAL A 137 6.49 25.78 -0.49
C VAL A 137 5.98 25.94 0.95
N ASN A 138 6.87 26.20 1.91
CA ASN A 138 6.57 26.51 3.33
C ASN A 138 6.24 25.34 4.27
N ARG A 139 7.13 24.35 4.37
CA ARG A 139 7.07 23.37 5.47
C ARG A 139 7.74 23.93 6.74
N LEU A 140 6.97 24.09 7.81
CA LEU A 140 7.54 24.12 9.16
C LEU A 140 7.66 22.68 9.69
N PRO A 141 8.75 22.30 10.37
CA PRO A 141 8.85 21.02 11.05
C PRO A 141 7.61 20.80 11.95
N GLY A 142 7.00 19.62 11.83
CA GLY A 142 5.85 19.25 12.65
C GLY A 142 4.46 19.68 12.14
N GLN A 143 4.35 20.17 10.90
CA GLN A 143 3.05 20.50 10.29
C GLN A 143 2.59 19.46 9.25
N GLN A 144 1.28 19.21 9.22
CA GLN A 144 0.63 18.41 8.18
C GLN A 144 0.75 19.11 6.81
N VAL A 145 1.22 18.36 5.82
CA VAL A 145 1.46 18.84 4.46
C VAL A 145 0.13 19.15 3.74
N ILE A 146 -0.85 18.25 3.85
CA ILE A 146 -2.13 18.33 3.14
C ILE A 146 -3.18 18.92 4.07
N ARG A 147 -3.78 20.05 3.71
CA ARG A 147 -4.73 20.79 4.55
C ARG A 147 -6.11 20.94 3.93
N THR A 148 -6.22 20.77 2.62
CA THR A 148 -7.49 20.91 1.90
C THR A 148 -7.75 19.71 0.99
N GLY A 149 -9.03 19.50 0.63
CA GLY A 149 -9.41 18.46 -0.34
C GLY A 149 -8.77 18.71 -1.70
N ARG A 150 -8.56 19.98 -2.07
CA ARG A 150 -7.79 20.38 -3.26
C ARG A 150 -6.34 19.94 -3.17
N GLY A 151 -5.64 20.24 -2.08
CA GLY A 151 -4.26 19.81 -1.87
C GLY A 151 -4.10 18.30 -1.95
N LEU A 152 -5.05 17.56 -1.35
CA LEU A 152 -5.07 16.09 -1.43
C LEU A 152 -5.24 15.58 -2.87
N ALA A 153 -6.23 16.12 -3.60
CA ALA A 153 -6.47 15.76 -4.99
C ALA A 153 -5.26 16.02 -5.90
N ARG A 154 -4.54 17.12 -5.64
CA ARG A 154 -3.38 17.58 -6.39
C ARG A 154 -2.14 16.73 -6.19
N LEU A 155 -1.89 16.35 -4.93
CA LEU A 155 -0.81 15.42 -4.62
C LEU A 155 -0.92 14.15 -5.46
N PHE A 156 -2.14 13.61 -5.60
CA PHE A 156 -2.41 12.39 -6.34
C PHE A 156 -2.81 12.63 -7.81
N GLU A 157 -2.77 13.86 -8.31
CA GLU A 157 -2.90 14.15 -9.75
C GLU A 157 -1.57 13.94 -10.46
N ASN A 158 -0.47 14.33 -9.82
CA ASN A 158 0.89 14.23 -10.35
C ASN A 158 1.69 13.04 -9.78
N GLU A 159 1.07 12.19 -8.95
CA GLU A 159 1.75 11.03 -8.37
C GLU A 159 2.08 10.00 -9.46
N THR A 160 3.34 9.54 -9.48
CA THR A 160 3.66 8.28 -10.17
C THR A 160 3.08 7.12 -9.36
N PRO A 161 2.37 6.15 -9.96
CA PRO A 161 1.62 5.17 -9.19
C PRO A 161 2.44 4.47 -8.11
N GLY A 162 2.02 4.62 -6.86
CA GLY A 162 2.64 3.97 -5.70
C GLY A 162 3.86 4.68 -5.12
N LEU A 163 4.26 5.86 -5.62
CA LEU A 163 5.42 6.60 -5.13
C LEU A 163 5.39 6.81 -3.61
N THR A 164 4.24 7.19 -3.08
CA THR A 164 4.07 7.43 -1.64
C THR A 164 4.31 6.17 -0.80
N TYR A 165 3.87 5.01 -1.30
CA TYR A 165 4.13 3.71 -0.66
C TYR A 165 5.59 3.30 -0.76
N ARG A 166 6.30 3.66 -1.83
CA ARG A 166 7.75 3.45 -1.94
C ARG A 166 8.52 4.27 -0.91
N HIS A 167 8.19 5.56 -0.73
CA HIS A 167 8.81 6.36 0.32
C HIS A 167 8.47 5.84 1.73
N THR A 168 7.25 5.35 1.90
CA THR A 168 6.84 4.69 3.15
C THR A 168 7.68 3.44 3.40
N LEU A 169 7.88 2.58 2.40
CA LEU A 169 8.71 1.39 2.53
C LEU A 169 10.17 1.75 2.79
N ASP A 170 10.72 2.73 2.08
CA ASP A 170 12.09 3.21 2.29
C ASP A 170 12.31 3.67 3.73
N TYR A 171 11.34 4.37 4.32
CA TYR A 171 11.41 4.72 5.73
C TYR A 171 11.27 3.48 6.64
N LEU A 172 10.24 2.67 6.44
CA LEU A 172 9.92 1.54 7.32
C LEU A 172 11.00 0.45 7.29
N ILE A 173 11.65 0.23 6.16
CA ILE A 173 12.69 -0.80 6.02
C ILE A 173 13.93 -0.50 6.86
N THR A 174 14.22 0.79 7.12
CA THR A 174 15.31 1.19 8.03
C THR A 174 15.03 0.84 9.48
N THR A 175 13.76 0.62 9.84
CA THR A 175 13.36 0.18 11.18
C THR A 175 13.52 -1.34 11.37
N ARG A 176 13.97 -2.06 10.34
CA ARG A 176 14.13 -3.51 10.33
C ARG A 176 15.58 -3.89 10.17
N ASN A 177 15.97 -4.95 10.88
CA ASN A 177 17.23 -5.62 10.65
C ASN A 177 17.04 -6.81 9.70
N TRP A 178 16.72 -6.53 8.43
CA TRP A 178 16.55 -7.54 7.40
C TRP A 178 17.81 -7.68 6.54
N SER A 179 18.09 -8.90 6.05
CA SER A 179 19.18 -9.10 5.08
C SER A 179 18.95 -8.28 3.81
N PRO A 180 20.01 -7.85 3.10
CA PRO A 180 19.84 -7.17 1.82
C PRO A 180 18.96 -7.96 0.80
N PRO A 181 19.08 -9.30 0.68
CA PRO A 181 18.16 -10.08 -0.14
C PRO A 181 16.69 -10.00 0.30
N ARG A 182 16.39 -10.07 1.60
CA ARG A 182 15.01 -9.93 2.11
C ARG A 182 14.46 -8.54 1.83
N GLN A 183 15.26 -7.50 2.05
CA GLN A 183 14.85 -6.13 1.75
C GLN A 183 14.47 -6.00 0.26
N ALA A 184 15.31 -6.52 -0.64
CA ALA A 184 15.04 -6.52 -2.08
C ALA A 184 13.75 -7.29 -2.44
N LEU A 185 13.46 -8.41 -1.77
CA LEU A 185 12.22 -9.16 -1.98
C LEU A 185 10.96 -8.40 -1.53
N VAL A 186 11.01 -7.68 -0.41
CA VAL A 186 9.87 -6.86 0.04
C VAL A 186 9.61 -5.70 -0.92
N TRP A 187 10.67 -5.05 -1.41
CA TRP A 187 10.57 -4.07 -2.50
C TRP A 187 9.92 -4.65 -3.75
N ALA A 188 10.42 -5.81 -4.20
CA ALA A 188 9.86 -6.50 -5.36
C ALA A 188 8.38 -6.85 -5.15
N ALA A 189 7.98 -7.31 -3.96
CA ALA A 189 6.60 -7.66 -3.67
C ALA A 189 5.66 -6.46 -3.69
N LEU A 190 6.10 -5.32 -3.15
CA LEU A 190 5.36 -4.06 -3.23
C LEU A 190 5.13 -3.69 -4.70
N ASP A 191 6.19 -3.68 -5.51
CA ASP A 191 6.11 -3.27 -6.91
C ASP A 191 5.31 -4.24 -7.78
N VAL A 192 5.47 -5.55 -7.56
CA VAL A 192 4.67 -6.59 -8.22
C VAL A 192 3.19 -6.44 -7.90
N ALA A 193 2.83 -6.16 -6.64
CA ALA A 193 1.44 -5.95 -6.24
C ALA A 193 0.85 -4.69 -6.87
N ILE A 194 1.59 -3.57 -6.86
CA ILE A 194 1.17 -2.29 -7.48
C ILE A 194 0.95 -2.47 -8.98
N ALA A 195 1.90 -3.09 -9.67
CA ALA A 195 1.81 -3.30 -11.11
C ALA A 195 0.66 -4.26 -11.45
N SER A 196 0.50 -5.35 -10.70
CA SER A 196 -0.58 -6.33 -10.92
C SER A 196 -1.95 -5.71 -10.68
N ALA A 197 -2.10 -4.88 -9.65
CA ALA A 197 -3.36 -4.20 -9.34
C ALA A 197 -3.75 -3.18 -10.42
N LEU A 198 -2.79 -2.44 -10.97
CA LEU A 198 -3.04 -1.54 -12.10
C LEU A 198 -3.42 -2.31 -13.37
N GLN A 199 -2.74 -3.41 -13.68
CA GLN A 199 -3.11 -4.24 -14.84
C GLN A 199 -4.52 -4.83 -14.69
N ALA A 200 -4.88 -5.28 -13.48
CA ALA A 200 -6.23 -5.71 -13.14
C ALA A 200 -7.25 -4.58 -13.35
N ALA A 201 -6.94 -3.37 -12.89
CA ALA A 201 -7.80 -2.20 -13.10
C ALA A 201 -8.00 -1.92 -14.59
N TRP A 202 -6.97 -2.03 -15.43
CA TRP A 202 -7.07 -1.84 -16.88
C TRP A 202 -7.91 -2.93 -17.55
N TYR A 203 -7.75 -4.18 -17.12
CA TYR A 203 -8.61 -5.26 -17.59
C TYR A 203 -10.08 -4.96 -17.29
N TYR A 204 -10.42 -4.62 -16.04
CA TYR A 204 -11.80 -4.31 -15.69
C TYR A 204 -12.31 -3.05 -16.38
N LYS A 205 -11.48 -2.01 -16.56
CA LYS A 205 -11.89 -0.81 -17.32
C LYS A 205 -12.34 -1.13 -18.74
N TRP A 206 -11.66 -2.04 -19.44
CA TRP A 206 -11.76 -2.13 -20.90
C TRP A 206 -12.29 -3.46 -21.44
N LEU A 207 -11.88 -4.56 -20.80
CA LEU A 207 -11.94 -5.91 -21.37
C LEU A 207 -12.89 -6.85 -20.63
N SER A 208 -13.23 -6.58 -19.36
CA SER A 208 -14.13 -7.47 -18.61
C SER A 208 -15.48 -7.61 -19.34
N PRO A 209 -15.89 -8.84 -19.69
CA PRO A 209 -17.13 -9.10 -20.41
C PRO A 209 -18.35 -9.09 -19.48
N ARG A 210 -18.15 -9.04 -18.15
CA ARG A 210 -19.24 -9.07 -17.21
C ARG A 210 -20.04 -7.76 -17.25
N PRO A 211 -21.37 -7.80 -17.10
CA PRO A 211 -22.16 -6.58 -17.03
C PRO A 211 -21.72 -5.68 -15.87
N LEU A 212 -21.72 -4.38 -16.11
CA LEU A 212 -21.49 -3.36 -15.09
C LEU A 212 -20.13 -3.50 -14.36
N THR A 213 -19.10 -4.00 -15.05
CA THR A 213 -17.72 -4.06 -14.51
C THR A 213 -16.71 -3.36 -15.40
N SER A 214 -17.12 -2.97 -16.61
CA SER A 214 -16.26 -2.31 -17.60
C SER A 214 -16.92 -1.10 -18.23
N ARG A 215 -16.10 -0.21 -18.79
CA ARG A 215 -16.52 0.95 -19.59
C ARG A 215 -17.49 1.91 -18.88
N ARG A 216 -17.45 1.97 -17.54
CA ARG A 216 -18.25 2.91 -16.77
C ARG A 216 -17.93 4.37 -17.16
N PRO A 217 -18.93 5.21 -17.44
CA PRO A 217 -18.75 6.64 -17.67
C PRO A 217 -18.18 7.37 -16.44
N ARG A 218 -17.45 8.46 -16.68
CA ARG A 218 -16.95 9.38 -15.66
C ARG A 218 -18.06 10.24 -15.07
N PRO A 219 -17.86 10.83 -13.87
CA PRO A 219 -18.79 11.80 -13.30
C PRO A 219 -19.09 12.99 -14.23
N SER A 220 -18.11 13.45 -15.01
CA SER A 220 -18.31 14.53 -15.99
C SER A 220 -19.21 14.14 -17.16
N GLU A 221 -19.14 12.88 -17.62
CA GLU A 221 -20.00 12.35 -18.67
C GLU A 221 -21.44 12.24 -18.14
N TYR A 222 -21.62 11.67 -16.95
CA TYR A 222 -22.92 11.62 -16.29
C TYR A 222 -23.53 13.01 -16.10
N ALA A 223 -22.73 13.99 -15.65
CA ALA A 223 -23.18 15.36 -15.49
C ALA A 223 -23.69 15.98 -16.81
N ALA A 224 -22.97 15.74 -17.90
CA ALA A 224 -23.36 16.19 -19.23
C ALA A 224 -24.66 15.54 -19.71
N ASP A 225 -24.80 14.22 -19.54
CA ASP A 225 -25.99 13.46 -19.93
C ASP A 225 -27.26 13.90 -19.15
N HIS A 226 -27.08 14.38 -17.91
CA HIS A 226 -28.17 14.84 -17.06
C HIS A 226 -28.37 16.36 -17.09
N GLY A 227 -27.60 17.10 -17.90
CA GLY A 227 -27.70 18.56 -18.00
C GLY A 227 -27.33 19.30 -16.70
N VAL A 228 -26.53 18.68 -15.82
CA VAL A 228 -26.12 19.26 -14.54
C VAL A 228 -24.70 19.81 -14.64
N LYS A 229 -24.47 21.00 -14.08
CA LYS A 229 -23.11 21.56 -13.99
C LYS A 229 -22.30 20.80 -12.95
N PHE A 230 -21.11 20.34 -13.35
CA PHE A 230 -20.16 19.68 -12.46
C PHE A 230 -18.74 20.08 -12.82
N ASN A 231 -17.95 20.48 -11.81
CA ASN A 231 -16.57 20.91 -12.00
C ASN A 231 -15.58 19.82 -11.57
N VAL A 232 -14.89 19.23 -12.55
CA VAL A 232 -13.71 18.40 -12.30
C VAL A 232 -12.52 19.31 -12.06
N LEU A 233 -11.75 19.04 -11.01
CA LEU A 233 -10.59 19.84 -10.66
C LEU A 233 -9.56 19.83 -11.79
N TYR A 234 -9.25 21.00 -12.35
CA TYR A 234 -8.14 21.21 -13.27
C TYR A 234 -7.53 22.61 -13.07
N ASP A 235 -6.20 22.72 -13.04
CA ASP A 235 -5.47 23.99 -13.13
C ASP A 235 -6.05 25.26 -12.41
N ARG A 236 -6.32 25.16 -11.09
CA ARG A 236 -6.33 26.32 -10.16
C ARG A 236 -5.10 26.32 -9.25
N PRO A 237 -4.62 27.50 -8.82
CA PRO A 237 -3.66 27.62 -7.74
C PRO A 237 -4.17 26.94 -6.46
N ASP A 238 -3.25 26.34 -5.71
CA ASP A 238 -3.52 25.68 -4.43
C ASP A 238 -2.32 25.77 -3.47
N GLU A 239 -2.45 25.12 -2.31
CA GLU A 239 -1.40 25.10 -1.26
C GLU A 239 -0.09 24.44 -1.71
N LEU A 240 -0.09 23.64 -2.77
CA LEU A 240 1.07 22.94 -3.35
C LEU A 240 1.55 23.55 -4.69
N ASN A 241 0.76 24.43 -5.33
CA ASN A 241 1.14 25.17 -6.53
C ASN A 241 0.43 26.54 -6.59
N PRO A 242 1.05 27.64 -6.12
CA PRO A 242 0.42 28.96 -6.08
C PRO A 242 0.43 29.72 -7.42
N MET A 243 1.11 29.21 -8.47
CA MET A 243 1.20 29.89 -9.77
C MET A 243 0.29 29.24 -10.82
N TYR A 244 -0.47 30.08 -11.51
CA TYR A 244 -1.28 29.71 -12.68
C TYR A 244 -0.38 29.10 -13.77
N ILE A 245 -0.62 27.83 -14.11
CA ILE A 245 -0.36 27.38 -15.47
C ILE A 245 -1.67 27.58 -16.24
N THR A 246 -1.57 27.68 -17.55
CA THR A 246 -2.50 28.39 -18.42
C THR A 246 -3.77 27.58 -18.72
N CYS A 247 -4.77 27.58 -17.84
CA CYS A 247 -6.22 27.64 -18.16
C CYS A 247 -7.10 27.50 -16.90
N PRO A 248 -7.76 28.56 -16.40
CA PRO A 248 -8.71 28.42 -15.29
C PRO A 248 -9.94 27.57 -15.70
N ASP A 249 -10.46 26.76 -14.76
CA ASP A 249 -11.74 26.02 -14.79
C ASP A 249 -12.93 26.75 -15.45
N ALA A 250 -12.87 28.08 -15.51
CA ALA A 250 -13.91 28.95 -16.06
C ALA A 250 -13.83 29.16 -17.59
N ARG A 251 -12.82 28.64 -18.29
CA ARG A 251 -12.75 28.75 -19.74
C ARG A 251 -13.40 27.55 -20.44
N PRO A 252 -14.25 27.78 -21.45
CA PRO A 252 -14.80 26.72 -22.29
C PRO A 252 -13.70 26.23 -23.24
N CYS A 253 -12.71 25.51 -22.71
CA CYS A 253 -11.63 24.94 -23.52
C CYS A 253 -12.10 23.73 -24.35
N SER A 254 -13.39 23.36 -24.27
CA SER A 254 -13.99 22.40 -25.17
C SER A 254 -15.46 22.74 -25.46
N PRO A 255 -15.89 22.67 -26.73
CA PRO A 255 -17.30 22.79 -27.10
C PRO A 255 -18.13 21.58 -26.67
N ASN A 256 -17.51 20.57 -26.06
CA ASN A 256 -18.16 19.33 -25.64
C ASN A 256 -18.41 19.34 -24.12
N PRO A 257 -19.67 19.40 -23.64
CA PRO A 257 -20.00 19.59 -22.22
C PRO A 257 -19.53 18.45 -21.30
N GLY A 258 -19.18 17.27 -21.83
CA GLY A 258 -18.57 16.17 -21.08
C GLY A 258 -17.03 16.20 -20.98
N PHE A 259 -16.37 17.11 -21.69
CA PHE A 259 -14.91 17.20 -21.73
C PHE A 259 -14.41 18.18 -20.66
N SER A 260 -13.90 17.64 -19.55
CA SER A 260 -13.04 18.40 -18.64
C SER A 260 -11.58 18.04 -18.86
N PRO A 261 -10.67 19.02 -19.05
CA PRO A 261 -9.23 18.77 -19.19
C PRO A 261 -8.60 17.94 -18.06
N GLY A 262 -9.19 17.94 -16.85
CA GLY A 262 -8.71 17.16 -15.70
C GLY A 262 -9.21 15.72 -15.63
N THR A 263 -10.08 15.29 -16.55
CA THR A 263 -10.62 13.93 -16.56
C THR A 263 -9.70 12.99 -17.36
N PRO A 264 -9.12 11.94 -16.73
CA PRO A 264 -8.26 11.01 -17.47
C PRO A 264 -9.06 10.22 -18.51
N ARG A 265 -8.46 10.01 -19.70
CA ARG A 265 -9.09 9.37 -20.87
C ARG A 265 -9.13 7.84 -20.79
N HIS A 266 -9.73 7.34 -19.72
CA HIS A 266 -10.05 5.93 -19.53
C HIS A 266 -11.30 5.81 -18.64
N PRO A 267 -12.06 4.69 -18.72
CA PRO A 267 -13.27 4.47 -17.95
C PRO A 267 -13.08 4.68 -16.44
N ALA A 268 -14.18 4.94 -15.75
CA ALA A 268 -14.22 5.23 -14.33
C ALA A 268 -13.92 3.98 -13.47
N TYR A 269 -14.57 2.86 -13.75
CA TYR A 269 -14.56 1.69 -12.86
C TYR A 269 -13.47 0.66 -13.20
N PRO A 270 -12.73 0.13 -12.20
CA PRO A 270 -12.54 0.65 -10.85
C PRO A 270 -11.55 1.82 -10.83
N SER A 271 -11.41 2.55 -9.72
CA SER A 271 -10.37 3.59 -9.59
C SER A 271 -8.97 2.96 -9.59
N GLY A 272 -8.13 3.32 -10.58
CA GLY A 272 -6.76 2.81 -10.66
C GLY A 272 -5.92 3.19 -9.43
N HIS A 273 -6.13 4.40 -8.90
CA HIS A 273 -5.50 4.87 -7.68
C HIS A 273 -5.88 4.01 -6.47
N SER A 274 -7.17 3.69 -6.36
CA SER A 274 -7.66 2.85 -5.27
C SER A 274 -7.15 1.41 -5.39
N THR A 275 -6.99 0.88 -6.61
CA THR A 275 -6.43 -0.48 -6.80
C THR A 275 -4.99 -0.61 -6.32
N TYR A 276 -4.06 0.23 -6.75
CA TYR A 276 -2.69 0.10 -6.26
C TYR A 276 -2.57 0.50 -4.78
N ALA A 277 -3.39 1.42 -4.30
CA ALA A 277 -3.36 1.81 -2.90
C ALA A 277 -3.85 0.68 -1.98
N GLY A 278 -4.92 -0.02 -2.37
CA GLY A 278 -5.38 -1.23 -1.67
C GLY A 278 -4.33 -2.33 -1.68
N ALA A 279 -3.64 -2.53 -2.81
CA ALA A 279 -2.58 -3.52 -2.92
C ALA A 279 -1.36 -3.18 -2.05
N ALA A 280 -0.82 -1.97 -2.20
CA ALA A 280 0.37 -1.51 -1.50
C ALA A 280 0.16 -1.41 0.02
N SER A 281 -0.99 -0.88 0.47
CA SER A 281 -1.31 -0.84 1.90
C SER A 281 -1.41 -2.24 2.49
N THR A 282 -1.96 -3.21 1.77
CA THR A 282 -2.05 -4.60 2.23
C THR A 282 -0.68 -5.25 2.33
N ILE A 283 0.19 -5.09 1.32
CA ILE A 283 1.56 -5.62 1.37
C ILE A 283 2.34 -5.01 2.54
N LEU A 284 2.30 -3.69 2.72
CA LEU A 284 3.04 -3.06 3.81
C LEU A 284 2.43 -3.35 5.19
N ALA A 285 1.10 -3.39 5.31
CA ALA A 285 0.44 -3.72 6.57
C ALA A 285 0.75 -5.15 7.00
N TYR A 286 0.98 -6.05 6.04
CA TYR A 286 1.43 -7.40 6.34
C TYR A 286 2.77 -7.43 7.09
N PHE A 287 3.75 -6.59 6.70
CA PHE A 287 5.08 -6.57 7.31
C PHE A 287 5.25 -5.63 8.52
N PHE A 288 4.47 -4.54 8.55
CA PHE A 288 4.66 -3.43 9.47
C PHE A 288 3.39 -3.06 10.25
N GLY A 289 2.23 -3.67 9.96
CA GLY A 289 0.93 -3.15 10.38
C GLY A 289 0.70 -3.06 11.89
N ASN A 290 1.35 -3.94 12.65
CA ASN A 290 1.23 -4.00 14.12
C ASN A 290 2.18 -3.03 14.84
N ASP A 291 3.11 -2.39 14.11
CA ASP A 291 4.04 -1.45 14.71
C ASP A 291 3.31 -0.17 15.13
N PRO A 292 3.73 0.46 16.24
CA PRO A 292 3.28 1.81 16.57
C PRO A 292 3.81 2.81 15.52
N THR A 293 2.98 3.77 15.16
CA THR A 293 3.41 4.90 14.32
C THR A 293 4.52 5.69 15.04
N PRO A 294 5.68 5.94 14.41
CA PRO A 294 6.79 6.65 15.03
C PRO A 294 6.38 8.00 15.62
N ALA A 295 6.87 8.33 16.82
CA ALA A 295 6.55 9.59 17.51
C ALA A 295 6.87 10.85 16.67
N ALA A 296 7.88 10.78 15.79
CA ALA A 296 8.20 11.88 14.87
C ALA A 296 7.07 12.17 13.86
N LEU A 297 6.22 11.19 13.57
CA LEU A 297 5.07 11.31 12.67
C LEU A 297 3.75 11.56 13.42
N THR A 298 3.70 11.36 14.74
CA THR A 298 2.46 11.57 15.51
C THR A 298 2.12 13.04 15.74
N LEU A 299 3.09 13.95 15.58
CA LEU A 299 2.88 15.40 15.72
C LEU A 299 2.21 15.81 17.06
N GLY A 300 2.47 15.05 18.13
CA GLY A 300 1.85 15.27 19.45
C GLY A 300 0.41 14.76 19.59
N MET A 301 -0.12 14.09 18.57
CA MET A 301 -1.43 13.43 18.60
C MET A 301 -1.35 12.01 19.18
N ALA A 302 -2.51 11.39 19.45
CA ALA A 302 -2.61 10.03 19.96
C ALA A 302 -1.88 9.00 19.08
N SER A 303 -1.29 7.99 19.72
CA SER A 303 -0.58 6.92 19.02
C SER A 303 -1.56 6.09 18.16
N THR A 304 -1.14 5.77 16.94
CA THR A 304 -1.84 4.88 15.99
C THR A 304 -0.90 3.73 15.64
N THR A 305 -1.37 2.74 14.88
CA THR A 305 -0.47 1.73 14.27
C THR A 305 -0.14 2.08 12.83
N ILE A 306 0.98 1.57 12.32
CA ILE A 306 1.33 1.70 10.89
C ILE A 306 0.23 1.11 10.00
N GLY A 307 -0.41 0.01 10.42
CA GLY A 307 -1.52 -0.58 9.67
C GLY A 307 -2.72 0.35 9.56
N GLU A 308 -3.04 1.08 10.64
CA GLU A 308 -4.07 2.12 10.61
C GLU A 308 -3.69 3.26 9.67
N GLU A 309 -2.46 3.77 9.75
CA GLU A 309 -1.99 4.85 8.88
C GLU A 309 -1.93 4.43 7.39
N LEU A 310 -1.60 3.18 7.10
CA LEU A 310 -1.61 2.64 5.73
C LEU A 310 -3.03 2.51 5.17
N ARG A 311 -4.01 2.13 6.00
CA ARG A 311 -5.43 2.10 5.63
C ARG A 311 -5.96 3.52 5.38
N ASN A 312 -5.65 4.45 6.28
CA ASN A 312 -5.95 5.87 6.11
C ASN A 312 -5.35 6.38 4.79
N MET A 313 -4.10 6.04 4.49
CA MET A 313 -3.44 6.47 3.26
C MET A 313 -4.13 5.91 2.01
N ALA A 314 -4.58 4.64 2.06
CA ALA A 314 -5.30 4.03 0.96
C ALA A 314 -6.66 4.71 0.69
N ASP A 315 -7.39 5.04 1.76
CA ASP A 315 -8.63 5.83 1.67
C ASP A 315 -8.35 7.24 1.18
N ASN A 316 -7.33 7.93 1.71
CA ASN A 316 -6.94 9.27 1.28
C ASN A 316 -6.60 9.31 -0.21
N ILE A 317 -5.88 8.32 -0.75
CA ILE A 317 -5.53 8.24 -2.18
C ILE A 317 -6.78 8.08 -3.05
N GLY A 318 -7.73 7.24 -2.64
CA GLY A 318 -8.95 7.06 -3.42
C GLY A 318 -9.91 8.24 -3.33
N THR A 319 -10.13 8.75 -2.12
CA THR A 319 -10.93 9.96 -1.87
C THR A 319 -10.29 11.19 -2.53
N ALA A 320 -8.97 11.28 -2.68
CA ALA A 320 -8.30 12.32 -3.46
C ALA A 320 -8.86 12.42 -4.89
N ARG A 321 -9.19 11.27 -5.51
CA ARG A 321 -9.75 11.23 -6.85
C ARG A 321 -11.23 11.64 -6.89
N MET A 322 -11.94 11.42 -5.79
CA MET A 322 -13.31 11.91 -5.60
C MET A 322 -13.31 13.43 -5.36
N TRP A 323 -12.38 13.94 -4.54
CA TRP A 323 -12.11 15.38 -4.42
C TRP A 323 -11.77 15.97 -5.79
N GLY A 324 -10.97 15.31 -6.61
CA GLY A 324 -10.71 15.72 -8.00
C GLY A 324 -11.96 15.68 -8.91
N GLY A 325 -13.03 14.99 -8.50
CA GLY A 325 -14.27 14.84 -9.26
C GLY A 325 -14.20 13.80 -10.38
N VAL A 326 -13.19 12.92 -10.38
CA VAL A 326 -12.96 12.00 -11.51
C VAL A 326 -13.41 10.56 -11.23
N HIS A 327 -13.67 10.20 -9.98
CA HIS A 327 -14.08 8.85 -9.59
C HIS A 327 -15.29 8.87 -8.66
N TRP A 328 -16.11 7.82 -8.77
CA TRP A 328 -17.28 7.55 -7.92
C TRP A 328 -16.88 6.86 -6.61
N ARG A 329 -17.77 6.85 -5.60
CA ARG A 329 -17.57 6.14 -4.33
C ARG A 329 -17.32 4.64 -4.55
N SER A 330 -18.14 4.02 -5.40
CA SER A 330 -18.02 2.61 -5.76
C SER A 330 -16.77 2.31 -6.58
N ASP A 331 -16.29 3.23 -7.43
CA ASP A 331 -14.98 3.07 -8.09
C ASP A 331 -13.86 2.93 -7.06
N HIS A 332 -13.94 3.73 -6.00
CA HIS A 332 -12.96 3.76 -4.93
C HIS A 332 -13.01 2.50 -4.07
N GLU A 333 -14.18 2.14 -3.55
CA GLU A 333 -14.35 0.98 -2.67
C GLU A 333 -14.03 -0.34 -3.39
N ALA A 334 -14.58 -0.54 -4.59
CA ALA A 334 -14.29 -1.74 -5.37
C ALA A 334 -12.84 -1.79 -5.83
N GLY A 335 -12.24 -0.63 -6.14
CA GLY A 335 -10.83 -0.52 -6.47
C GLY A 335 -9.95 -0.92 -5.28
N LEU A 336 -10.21 -0.38 -4.08
CA LEU A 336 -9.49 -0.76 -2.87
C LEU A 336 -9.54 -2.27 -2.66
N ARG A 337 -10.75 -2.84 -2.79
CA ARG A 337 -10.98 -4.27 -2.61
C ARG A 337 -10.22 -5.12 -3.62
N LEU A 338 -10.28 -4.76 -4.90
CA LEU A 338 -9.55 -5.46 -5.96
C LEU A 338 -8.03 -5.44 -5.69
N GLY A 339 -7.51 -4.30 -5.23
CA GLY A 339 -6.12 -4.16 -4.81
C GLY A 339 -5.73 -5.11 -3.68
N GLN A 340 -6.57 -5.21 -2.64
CA GLN A 340 -6.37 -6.12 -1.53
C GLN A 340 -6.32 -7.58 -1.97
N VAL A 341 -7.22 -8.00 -2.88
CA VAL A 341 -7.24 -9.37 -3.45
C VAL A 341 -5.94 -9.67 -4.19
N VAL A 342 -5.46 -8.73 -5.01
CA VAL A 342 -4.17 -8.86 -5.71
C VAL A 342 -3.02 -8.98 -4.71
N ALA A 343 -3.00 -8.18 -3.63
CA ALA A 343 -1.98 -8.30 -2.60
C ALA A 343 -2.03 -9.65 -1.88
N CYS A 344 -3.22 -10.21 -1.60
CA CYS A 344 -3.34 -11.56 -1.02
C CYS A 344 -2.70 -12.62 -1.94
N LEU A 345 -2.86 -12.51 -3.26
CA LEU A 345 -2.21 -13.40 -4.23
C LEU A 345 -0.68 -13.25 -4.22
N VAL A 346 -0.18 -12.02 -4.17
CA VAL A 346 1.26 -11.74 -4.07
C VAL A 346 1.85 -12.25 -2.74
N LEU A 347 1.14 -12.08 -1.63
CA LEU A 347 1.54 -12.61 -0.32
C LEU A 347 1.57 -14.14 -0.31
N ARG A 348 0.63 -14.81 -1.00
CA ARG A 348 0.66 -16.27 -1.21
C ARG A 348 1.88 -16.71 -2.01
N GLN A 349 2.27 -15.96 -3.05
CA GLN A 349 3.49 -16.22 -3.80
C GLN A 349 4.75 -16.02 -2.95
N LEU A 350 4.77 -14.97 -2.10
CA LEU A 350 5.89 -14.75 -1.19
C LEU A 350 6.02 -15.87 -0.16
N SER A 351 4.90 -16.30 0.44
CA SER A 351 4.90 -17.35 1.47
C SER A 351 5.19 -18.74 0.91
N SER A 352 5.06 -18.94 -0.41
CA SER A 352 5.44 -20.19 -1.08
C SER A 352 6.92 -20.26 -1.48
N ILE A 353 7.71 -19.18 -1.32
CA ILE A 353 9.16 -19.21 -1.56
C ILE A 353 9.80 -20.15 -0.53
N CYS A 354 10.37 -21.24 -1.04
CA CYS A 354 10.94 -22.28 -0.19
C CYS A 354 12.21 -21.83 0.55
N GLY A 355 12.42 -22.35 1.76
CA GLY A 355 13.53 -21.94 2.63
C GLY A 355 13.30 -20.57 3.28
N GLY A 356 12.39 -19.78 2.71
CA GLY A 356 11.65 -18.75 3.39
C GLY A 356 10.76 -19.37 4.45
N ASN A 357 11.35 -19.86 5.54
CA ASN A 357 10.70 -19.68 6.82
C ASN A 357 10.79 -18.18 7.11
N PHE A 358 10.13 -17.38 6.26
CA PHE A 358 9.88 -15.99 6.54
C PHE A 358 9.07 -16.10 7.81
N ASN A 359 9.75 -15.94 8.94
CA ASN A 359 9.09 -15.53 10.14
C ASN A 359 8.59 -14.13 9.74
N LEU A 360 7.38 -14.11 9.18
CA LEU A 360 6.68 -12.94 8.68
C LEU A 360 6.27 -12.06 9.85
N CYS A 361 6.46 -12.55 11.08
CA CYS A 361 6.54 -11.77 12.30
C CYS A 361 7.75 -10.83 12.24
N PRO A 362 7.60 -9.55 12.65
CA PRO A 362 8.69 -8.61 12.64
C PRO A 362 9.88 -9.18 13.43
N PRO A 363 11.15 -9.05 12.94
CA PRO A 363 12.27 -9.10 13.88
C PRO A 363 11.96 -8.05 14.96
N MET A 364 12.33 -8.34 16.22
CA MET A 364 12.11 -7.38 17.30
C MET A 364 12.58 -5.97 16.88
N PRO A 365 11.96 -4.89 17.41
CA PRO A 365 12.31 -3.50 17.10
C PRO A 365 13.77 -3.12 17.36
N ALA A 366 14.49 -4.01 18.03
CA ALA A 366 15.92 -3.96 18.06
C ALA A 366 16.40 -5.07 17.11
N MET A 367 17.47 -4.80 16.36
CA MET A 367 18.52 -5.80 16.42
C MET A 367 18.54 -6.26 17.89
N VAL A 368 18.16 -7.51 18.18
CA VAL A 368 19.06 -8.20 19.06
C VAL A 368 20.32 -8.11 18.22
N SER A 369 21.09 -7.05 18.45
CA SER A 369 22.50 -7.15 18.57
C SER A 369 22.54 -8.39 19.43
N GLN A 370 22.72 -9.56 18.82
CA GLN A 370 22.66 -10.80 19.59
C GLN A 370 23.72 -10.71 20.70
N CYS A 371 24.60 -9.72 20.64
CA CYS A 371 25.22 -9.03 21.75
C CYS A 371 24.45 -7.78 22.17
N LYS A 372 23.70 -7.81 23.28
CA LYS A 372 23.58 -6.56 24.04
C LYS A 372 25.01 -6.07 24.28
N CYS A 373 25.32 -4.78 24.14
CA CYS A 373 26.68 -4.27 24.38
C CYS A 373 27.23 -4.59 25.80
N ARG A 374 26.41 -5.16 26.68
CA ARG A 374 26.75 -5.65 28.02
C ARG A 374 26.76 -7.17 28.18
N ASP A 375 26.21 -7.94 27.23
CA ASP A 375 26.26 -9.40 27.22
C ASP A 375 27.40 -9.86 26.31
N THR A 376 28.54 -10.18 26.91
CA THR A 376 29.77 -10.59 26.19
C THR A 376 29.73 -12.00 25.60
N ASP A 377 28.64 -12.73 25.84
CA ASP A 377 28.61 -14.20 25.74
C ASP A 377 27.68 -14.75 24.65
N VAL A 378 26.79 -13.96 24.05
CA VAL A 378 25.68 -14.50 23.23
C VAL A 378 25.94 -14.48 21.71
N CYS A 379 26.92 -13.74 21.19
CA CYS A 379 27.08 -13.54 19.73
C CYS A 379 28.50 -13.74 19.19
N LYS A 380 29.38 -14.41 19.94
CA LYS A 380 30.78 -14.58 19.53
C LYS A 380 31.04 -15.76 18.60
N ASP A 381 30.10 -16.69 18.40
CA ASP A 381 30.47 -18.02 17.90
C ASP A 381 29.53 -18.68 16.88
N ASP A 382 28.59 -17.96 16.26
CA ASP A 382 27.85 -18.52 15.12
C ASP A 382 28.81 -18.73 13.93
N ALA A 383 29.06 -20.00 13.64
CA ALA A 383 29.81 -20.41 12.47
C ALA A 383 28.90 -20.35 11.23
N PRO A 384 29.42 -19.94 10.07
CA PRO A 384 28.65 -19.98 8.84
C PRO A 384 28.23 -21.43 8.52
N PRO A 385 27.02 -21.65 7.98
CA PRO A 385 26.60 -22.99 7.60
C PRO A 385 27.53 -23.52 6.49
N PRO A 386 27.93 -24.80 6.56
CA PRO A 386 28.73 -25.43 5.51
C PRO A 386 28.03 -25.34 4.14
N CYS A 387 28.79 -25.12 3.06
CA CYS A 387 28.21 -25.06 1.71
C CYS A 387 27.34 -26.29 1.41
N LYS A 388 27.81 -27.50 1.76
CA LYS A 388 27.09 -28.75 1.51
C LYS A 388 25.66 -28.72 2.06
N ASP A 389 25.44 -28.06 3.20
CA ASP A 389 24.14 -28.04 3.87
C ASP A 389 23.20 -27.05 3.15
N LEU A 390 23.73 -25.91 2.70
CA LEU A 390 23.01 -24.97 1.82
C LEU A 390 22.62 -25.63 0.50
N MET A 391 23.52 -26.43 -0.09
CA MET A 391 23.25 -27.16 -1.34
C MET A 391 22.16 -28.23 -1.16
N ILE A 392 22.16 -28.95 -0.03
CA ILE A 392 21.07 -29.89 0.29
C ILE A 392 19.74 -29.12 0.46
N GLY A 393 19.78 -27.94 1.08
CA GLY A 393 18.62 -27.04 1.17
C GLY A 393 18.10 -26.66 -0.22
N ALA A 394 19.00 -26.24 -1.11
CA ALA A 394 18.69 -25.88 -2.50
C ALA A 394 18.09 -27.04 -3.31
N GLU A 395 18.67 -28.25 -3.22
CA GLU A 395 18.17 -29.45 -3.88
C GLU A 395 16.76 -29.82 -3.39
N LYS A 396 16.52 -29.78 -2.08
CA LYS A 396 15.17 -29.97 -1.50
C LYS A 396 14.19 -28.91 -1.99
N CYS A 397 14.66 -27.67 -2.10
CA CYS A 397 13.85 -26.56 -2.54
C CYS A 397 13.36 -26.74 -3.97
N GLN A 398 14.28 -27.06 -4.86
CA GLN A 398 14.01 -27.31 -6.27
C GLN A 398 13.09 -28.53 -6.47
N ALA A 399 13.28 -29.60 -5.67
CA ALA A 399 12.44 -30.80 -5.75
C ALA A 399 11.03 -30.59 -5.21
N GLY A 400 10.85 -29.70 -4.22
CA GLY A 400 9.57 -29.40 -3.58
C GLY A 400 8.76 -28.27 -4.23
N CYS A 401 9.23 -27.70 -5.35
CA CYS A 401 8.54 -26.65 -6.08
C CYS A 401 7.19 -27.13 -6.63
N ALA A 402 6.10 -26.83 -5.92
CA ALA A 402 4.76 -26.90 -6.50
C ALA A 402 4.57 -25.78 -7.54
N PRO A 403 3.72 -25.97 -8.57
CA PRO A 403 3.28 -24.85 -9.41
C PRO A 403 2.56 -23.80 -8.55
N CYS A 404 2.83 -22.51 -8.81
CA CYS A 404 2.21 -21.39 -8.09
C CYS A 404 0.67 -21.54 -8.07
N GLY A 405 0.05 -21.61 -6.89
CA GLY A 405 -1.42 -21.58 -6.75
C GLY A 405 -2.05 -22.67 -5.88
N GLU A 406 -1.30 -23.68 -5.46
CA GLU A 406 -1.84 -24.82 -4.68
C GLU A 406 -1.58 -24.77 -3.16
N SER A 407 -0.87 -23.75 -2.65
CA SER A 407 -0.54 -23.68 -1.22
C SER A 407 -1.65 -23.03 -0.39
N ASN A 408 -2.25 -23.80 0.51
CA ASN A 408 -3.18 -23.37 1.58
C ASN A 408 -2.47 -22.53 2.66
N VAL A 409 -1.84 -21.41 2.31
CA VAL A 409 -1.27 -20.49 3.30
C VAL A 409 -2.36 -19.55 3.78
N ASP A 410 -2.69 -19.62 5.07
CA ASP A 410 -3.61 -18.70 5.72
C ASP A 410 -2.98 -17.31 5.82
N VAL A 411 -3.37 -16.43 4.90
CA VAL A 411 -2.94 -15.03 4.81
C VAL A 411 -3.75 -14.10 5.73
N GLN A 412 -4.66 -14.63 6.56
CA GLN A 412 -5.62 -13.80 7.31
C GLN A 412 -5.11 -13.26 8.65
N ASP A 413 -4.00 -13.78 9.20
CA ASP A 413 -3.46 -13.33 10.49
C ASP A 413 -2.00 -12.84 10.32
N PRO A 414 -1.79 -11.52 10.10
CA PRO A 414 -0.46 -10.93 10.06
C PRO A 414 0.08 -10.83 11.49
N CYS A 415 0.49 -11.99 12.02
CA CYS A 415 1.40 -12.13 13.16
C CYS A 415 0.86 -11.68 14.52
N LYS A 416 0.69 -12.63 15.46
CA LYS A 416 0.61 -12.30 16.88
C LYS A 416 1.92 -11.64 17.32
N PRO A 417 1.88 -10.50 18.05
CA PRO A 417 3.10 -9.93 18.61
C PRO A 417 3.76 -10.96 19.53
N PRO A 418 5.10 -11.05 19.58
CA PRO A 418 5.75 -11.82 20.63
C PRO A 418 5.28 -11.28 22.00
N PRO A 419 5.19 -12.14 23.03
CA PRO A 419 4.89 -11.67 24.37
C PRO A 419 5.85 -10.53 24.75
N PRO A 420 5.38 -9.49 25.46
CA PRO A 420 6.25 -8.41 25.87
C PRO A 420 7.47 -9.00 26.59
N ALA A 421 8.66 -8.55 26.21
CA ALA A 421 9.85 -8.87 26.99
C ALA A 421 9.56 -8.44 28.43
N ASP A 422 9.82 -9.30 29.42
CA ASP A 422 9.72 -8.95 30.83
C ASP A 422 10.52 -7.68 31.08
N LEU A 423 9.82 -6.56 31.07
CA LEU A 423 10.35 -5.28 31.52
C LEU A 423 10.46 -5.46 33.01
N ALA A 424 11.69 -5.69 33.48
CA ALA A 424 12.04 -5.45 34.86
C ALA A 424 11.44 -4.10 35.26
N SER A 425 10.70 -4.13 36.38
CA SER A 425 9.92 -3.03 36.93
C SER A 425 10.63 -1.67 36.91
N PRO A 426 9.88 -0.55 36.82
CA PRO A 426 10.46 0.77 36.74
C PRO A 426 11.02 1.20 38.10
N GLU A 427 12.31 1.00 38.33
CA GLU A 427 13.04 1.73 39.36
C GLU A 427 13.53 3.07 38.77
N THR A 428 12.79 4.12 39.13
CA THR A 428 13.25 5.50 39.38
C THR A 428 14.31 6.08 38.44
N LEU A 429 13.86 6.82 37.43
CA LEU A 429 14.67 7.87 36.78
C LEU A 429 14.66 9.13 37.66
N ASP A 430 15.77 9.37 38.37
CA ASP A 430 16.03 10.63 39.04
C ASP A 430 16.45 11.69 38.01
N ALA A 431 15.70 12.79 37.98
CA ALA A 431 15.94 13.93 37.12
C ALA A 431 16.96 14.86 37.78
N ARG A 432 18.25 14.74 37.42
CA ARG A 432 19.27 15.78 37.67
C ARG A 432 20.57 15.49 36.90
N SER A 433 20.86 16.34 35.92
CA SER A 433 22.20 16.88 35.54
C SER A 433 22.33 17.10 34.02
N VAL A 434 21.80 18.23 33.54
CA VAL A 434 22.34 18.89 32.36
C VAL A 434 22.96 20.18 32.85
N GLN A 435 24.27 20.15 33.10
CA GLN A 435 25.10 21.34 33.26
C GLN A 435 26.31 21.21 32.34
N GLN A 436 26.41 22.21 31.44
CA GLN A 436 27.62 22.83 30.90
C GLN A 436 28.48 22.08 29.88
N GLY A 437 28.80 22.80 28.79
CA GLY A 437 29.96 22.52 27.96
C GLY A 437 29.85 22.99 26.50
N ALA A 438 29.64 24.29 26.25
CA ALA A 438 29.90 24.90 24.95
C ALA A 438 31.23 25.67 25.03
N VAL A 439 32.18 25.28 24.20
CA VAL A 439 33.22 26.13 23.61
C VAL A 439 33.15 25.93 22.12
#